data_AF-A0A4P5ZEP2-F1
#
_entry.id   AF-A0A4P5ZEP2-F1
#
_cell.length_a   1.000
_cell.length_b   1.000
_cell.length_c   1.000
_cell.angle_alpha   90.00
_cell.angle_beta   90.00
_cell.angle_gamma   90.00
#
_symmetry.space_group_name_H-M   'P 1'
#
loop_
_entity.id
_entity.type
_entity.pdbx_description
1 polymer ?
#
loop_
_entity_poly.entity_id
_entity_poly.type
_entity_poly.pdbx_seq_one_letter_code
_entity_poly.pdbx_strand_id
1 'polypeptide(L)' 'MKTMERTVQLPEEAAQLLEIYAKEHATSVPDLLTRYARRLQPRAPHPDNLKFTGTVPADISAREEHRQHLERKHR' A
#
# COMPACT_ATOMS: atom_id res chain seq x y z
N MET A 1 6.57 7.92 22.67
CA MET A 1 6.14 8.39 21.34
C MET A 1 5.53 9.78 21.50
N LYS A 2 5.85 10.72 20.60
CA LYS A 2 5.20 12.04 20.57
C LYS A 2 3.92 11.91 19.73
N THR A 3 2.77 12.20 20.33
CA THR A 3 1.48 12.22 19.64
C THR A 3 1.10 13.66 19.32
N MET A 4 0.34 13.86 18.24
CA MET A 4 -0.24 15.15 17.87
C MET A 4 -1.72 14.94 17.62
N GLU A 5 -2.55 15.79 18.18
CA GLU A 5 -4.00 15.77 17.95
C GLU A 5 -4.31 16.47 16.63
N ARG A 6 -5.20 15.88 15.83
CA ARG A 6 -5.66 16.47 14.58
C ARG A 6 -7.09 16.03 14.29
N THR A 7 -7.96 17.00 14.08
CA THR A 7 -9.33 16.78 13.64
C THR A 7 -9.37 16.61 12.12
N VAL A 8 -10.10 15.61 11.64
CA VAL A 8 -10.32 15.36 10.21
C VAL A 8 -11.82 15.27 9.95
N GLN A 9 -12.27 15.82 8.83
CA GLN A 9 -13.65 15.64 8.39
C GLN A 9 -13.73 14.37 7.55
N LEU A 10 -14.70 13.52 7.89
CA LEU A 10 -14.99 12.27 7.19
C LEU A 10 -16.47 12.28 6.80
N PRO A 11 -16.84 11.63 5.69
CA PRO A 11 -18.24 11.28 5.43
C PRO A 11 -18.83 10.53 6.63
N GLU A 12 -20.10 10.79 6.94
CA GLU A 12 -20.75 10.23 8.12
C GLU A 12 -20.74 8.69 8.07
N GLU A 13 -21.00 8.10 6.90
CA GLU A 13 -21.00 6.66 6.69
C GLU A 13 -19.62 6.05 6.96
N ALA A 14 -18.55 6.76 6.58
CA ALA A 14 -17.18 6.31 6.81
C ALA A 14 -16.80 6.38 8.30
N ALA A 15 -17.24 7.43 9.01
CA ALA A 15 -17.00 7.55 10.44
C ALA A 15 -17.72 6.45 11.22
N GLN A 16 -19.00 6.19 10.90
CA GLN A 16 -19.78 5.12 11.51
C GLN A 16 -19.16 3.74 11.27
N LEU A 17 -18.69 3.47 10.04
CA LEU A 17 -18.02 2.22 9.71
C LEU A 17 -16.76 2.01 10.55
N LEU A 18 -15.93 3.05 10.72
CA LEU A 18 -14.70 2.97 11.51
C LEU A 18 -14.99 2.69 12.99
N GLU A 19 -16.03 3.31 13.56
CA GLU A 19 -16.45 3.07 14.94
C GLU A 19 -16.95 1.64 15.16
N ILE A 20 -17.80 1.14 14.25
CA ILE A 20 -18.30 -0.25 14.32
C ILE A 20 -17.13 -1.23 14.22
N TYR A 21 -16.25 -1.04 13.25
CA TYR A 21 -15.08 -1.89 13.06
C TYR A 21 -14.16 -1.87 14.29
N ALA A 22 -13.91 -0.69 14.86
CA ALA A 22 -13.10 -0.55 16.06
C ALA A 22 -13.68 -1.35 17.23
N LYS A 23 -15.01 -1.27 17.42
CA LYS A 23 -15.72 -1.99 18.47
C LYS A 23 -15.67 -3.51 18.26
N GLU A 24 -15.94 -4.00 17.06
CA GLU A 24 -15.91 -5.44 16.73
C GLU A 24 -14.52 -6.04 16.95
N HIS A 25 -13.47 -5.27 16.65
CA HIS A 25 -12.09 -5.72 16.78
C HIS A 25 -11.43 -5.34 18.12
N ALA A 26 -12.21 -4.90 19.13
CA ALA A 26 -11.72 -4.48 20.45
C ALA A 26 -10.53 -3.51 20.37
N THR A 27 -10.58 -2.58 19.41
CA THR A 27 -9.54 -1.57 19.14
C THR A 27 -10.17 -0.17 19.16
N SER A 28 -9.40 0.85 18.80
CA SER A 28 -9.87 2.24 18.70
C SER A 28 -9.65 2.79 17.30
N VAL A 29 -10.46 3.75 16.87
CA VAL A 29 -10.29 4.44 15.58
C VAL A 29 -8.88 5.04 15.44
N PRO A 30 -8.29 5.69 16.46
CA PRO A 30 -6.89 6.13 16.39
C PRO A 30 -5.88 5.00 16.18
N ASP A 31 -6.06 3.83 16.81
CA ASP A 31 -5.15 2.69 16.63
C ASP A 31 -5.28 2.09 15.22
N LEU A 32 -6.51 2.02 14.67
CA LEU A 32 -6.76 1.64 13.28
C LEU A 32 -6.03 2.55 12.30
N LEU A 33 -6.21 3.86 12.44
CA LEU A 33 -5.56 4.86 11.59
C LEU A 33 -4.04 4.79 11.73
N THR A 34 -3.53 4.59 12.95
CA THR A 34 -2.08 4.43 13.20
C THR A 34 -1.53 3.19 12.51
N ARG A 35 -2.22 2.04 12.59
CA ARG A 35 -1.83 0.80 11.91
C ARG A 35 -1.89 0.94 10.40
N TYR A 36 -2.91 1.61 9.88
CA TYR A 36 -3.03 1.86 8.45
C TYR A 36 -1.91 2.78 7.94
N ALA A 37 -1.62 3.87 8.66
CA ALA A 37 -0.49 4.75 8.34
C ALA A 37 0.85 4.01 8.33
N ARG A 38 1.08 3.08 9.26
CA ARG A 38 2.27 2.20 9.24
C ARG A 38 2.32 1.28 8.02
N ARG A 39 1.18 0.85 7.49
CA ARG A 39 1.12 0.04 6.26
C ARG A 39 1.37 0.86 4.99
N LEU A 40 1.05 2.15 5.01
CA LEU A 40 1.35 3.08 3.91
C LEU A 40 2.83 3.43 3.82
N GLN A 41 3.61 3.21 4.88
CA GLN A 41 5.06 3.40 4.80
C GLN A 41 5.63 2.46 3.72
N PRO A 42 6.45 2.98 2.78
CA PRO A 42 7.07 2.16 1.76
C PRO A 42 7.88 1.06 2.44
N ARG A 43 7.41 -0.18 2.28
CA ARG A 43 8.15 -1.34 2.74
C ARG A 43 9.26 -1.59 1.73
N ALA A 44 10.50 -1.64 2.22
CA ALA A 44 11.57 -2.20 1.43
C ALA A 44 11.13 -3.61 0.96
N PRO A 45 11.38 -3.96 -0.31
CA PRO A 45 11.16 -5.32 -0.78
C PRO A 45 11.84 -6.31 0.17
N HIS A 46 11.25 -7.50 0.35
CA HIS A 46 11.90 -8.57 1.10
C HIS A 46 13.33 -8.79 0.58
N PRO A 47 14.34 -9.08 1.42
CA PRO A 47 15.73 -9.24 0.97
C PRO A 47 15.91 -10.28 -0.15
N ASP A 48 15.09 -11.33 -0.16
CA ASP A 48 15.09 -12.29 -1.27
C ASP A 48 14.51 -11.72 -2.56
N ASN A 49 13.56 -10.78 -2.46
CA ASN A 49 13.10 -10.01 -3.60
C ASN A 49 14.16 -9.02 -4.07
N LEU A 50 15.03 -8.54 -3.17
CA LEU A 50 16.14 -7.65 -3.56
C LEU A 50 17.10 -8.31 -4.55
N LYS A 51 17.23 -9.64 -4.51
CA LYS A 51 18.00 -10.43 -5.49
C LYS A 51 17.40 -10.38 -6.89
N PHE A 52 16.09 -10.10 -7.00
CA PHE A 52 15.37 -9.97 -8.27
C PHE A 52 15.06 -8.51 -8.64
N THR A 53 15.01 -7.58 -7.68
CA THR A 53 14.84 -6.15 -7.98
C THR A 53 16.15 -5.57 -8.48
N GLY A 54 16.15 -5.13 -9.73
CA GLY A 54 17.35 -4.80 -10.50
C GLY A 54 17.50 -5.65 -11.77
N THR A 55 16.68 -6.69 -11.94
CA THR A 55 16.64 -7.49 -13.18
C THR A 55 16.09 -6.67 -14.37
N VAL A 56 15.28 -5.65 -14.10
CA VAL A 56 14.77 -4.73 -15.11
C VAL A 56 15.35 -3.34 -14.85
N PRO A 57 16.25 -2.86 -15.73
CA PRO A 57 16.76 -1.49 -15.69
C PRO A 57 15.63 -0.44 -15.62
N ALA A 58 15.85 0.66 -14.89
CA ALA A 58 14.82 1.67 -14.63
C ALA A 58 14.38 2.44 -15.89
N ASP A 59 15.20 2.42 -16.92
CA ASP A 59 14.97 2.95 -18.27
C ASP A 59 14.10 2.03 -19.13
N ILE A 60 13.87 0.79 -18.72
CA ILE A 60 13.08 -0.18 -19.48
C ILE A 60 11.63 -0.18 -18.99
N SER A 61 10.73 0.19 -19.90
CA SER A 61 9.30 -0.01 -19.72
C SER A 61 8.96 -1.50 -19.87
N ALA A 62 8.82 -2.20 -18.74
CA ALA A 62 8.46 -3.63 -18.70
C ALA A 62 7.20 -3.96 -19.52
N ARG A 63 6.26 -3.01 -19.64
CA ARG A 63 5.03 -3.17 -20.40
C ARG A 63 5.25 -3.13 -21.91
N GLU A 64 6.21 -2.33 -22.38
CA GLU A 64 6.54 -2.22 -23.81
C GLU A 64 7.33 -3.44 -24.27
N GLU A 65 8.34 -3.85 -23.51
CA GLU A 65 9.12 -5.08 -23.77
C GLU A 65 8.23 -6.32 -23.82
N HIS A 66 7.27 -6.44 -22.89
CA HIS A 66 6.35 -7.58 -22.89
C HIS A 66 5.48 -7.62 -24.16
N ARG A 67 5.01 -6.46 -24.63
CA ARG A 67 4.20 -6.35 -25.86
C ARG A 67 5.00 -6.76 -27.09
N GLN A 68 6.20 -6.22 -27.23
CA GLN A 68 7.10 -6.54 -28.35
C GLN A 68 7.48 -8.04 -28.33
N HIS A 69 7.71 -8.62 -27.16
CA HIS A 69 7.96 -10.05 -27.03
C HIS A 69 6.80 -10.90 -27.54
N LEU A 70 5.55 -10.56 -27.18
CA LEU A 70 4.37 -11.27 -27.67
C LEU A 70 4.24 -11.16 -29.19
N GLU A 71 4.42 -9.97 -29.76
CA GLU A 71 4.40 -9.76 -31.21
C GLU A 71 5.48 -10.61 -31.93
N ARG A 72 6.68 -10.71 -31.34
CA ARG A 72 7.79 -11.48 -31.90
C ARG A 72 7.62 -12.99 -31.75
N LYS A 73 6.89 -13.45 -30.72
CA LYS A 73 6.61 -14.87 -30.45
C LYS A 73 5.47 -15.42 -31.32
N HIS A 74 4.51 -14.57 -31.67
CA HIS A 74 3.32 -14.93 -32.46
C HIS A 74 3.46 -14.64 -33.97
N ARG A 75 4.62 -14.14 -34.40
CA ARG A 75 5.08 -14.16 -35.79
C ARG A 75 6.00 -15.35 -36.02
#